data_AF-A0A067TL16-F1
#
_entry.id   AF-A0A067TL16-F1
#
_cell.length_a   1.000
_cell.length_b   1.000
_cell.length_c   1.000
_cell.angle_alpha   90.00
_cell.angle_beta   90.00
_cell.angle_gamma   90.00
#
_symmetry.space_group_name_H-M   'P 1'
#
loop_
_entity.id
_entity.type
_entity.pdbx_description
1 polymer ?
#
loop_
_entity_poly.entity_id
_entity_poly.type
_entity_poly.pdbx_seq_one_letter_code
_entity_poly.pdbx_strand_id
1 'polypeptide(L)'
;MGGFKAGFFAFIAMFFPILVSAHHATSARAIAESKYSTAHSLGDNYDFDPRDGWQSVNATNLEYKYRRQLGRDISDNDMEGVSNHRRSSQSKGKPGIGGTISGVLGSVIQGLKGIGKSEPVTITWYTGQDLKNPSCWADGNWAPTDQSFACALTMEGWTTRPKCFKFLEVCQSPKKCVFVRVVDTCAGCAPGSKHIDLTRAAFGQLADYDVGVLKVQFRPATDPHGWHEALWGPKVNKK
;
A
#
# COMPACT_ATOMS: atom_id res chain seq x y z
N MET A 1 25.70 -64.96 61.87
CA MET A 1 25.47 -63.49 61.82
C MET A 1 25.86 -63.07 60.40
N GLY A 2 24.94 -62.95 59.44
CA GLY A 2 23.89 -61.93 59.32
C GLY A 2 24.49 -60.71 58.59
N GLY A 3 24.03 -60.21 57.44
CA GLY A 3 22.86 -60.54 56.62
C GLY A 3 22.91 -59.81 55.26
N PHE A 4 21.95 -60.15 54.40
CA PHE A 4 21.65 -59.56 53.09
C PHE A 4 21.42 -58.05 53.13
N LYS A 5 21.85 -57.32 52.08
CA LYS A 5 21.09 -56.19 51.51
C LYS A 5 21.21 -56.10 49.98
N ALA A 6 20.06 -55.77 49.39
CA ALA A 6 19.69 -55.81 47.99
C ALA A 6 20.18 -54.59 47.18
N GLY A 7 20.08 -54.73 45.86
CA GLY A 7 20.63 -53.81 44.86
C GLY A 7 19.84 -52.53 44.60
N PHE A 8 20.34 -51.77 43.63
CA PHE A 8 19.56 -50.79 42.87
C PHE A 8 20.31 -50.46 41.56
N PHE A 9 19.72 -50.83 40.43
CA PHE A 9 20.12 -50.35 39.10
C PHE A 9 19.62 -48.91 38.95
N ALA A 10 20.53 -47.95 38.71
CA ALA A 10 20.15 -46.58 38.35
C ALA A 10 20.46 -46.35 36.86
N PHE A 11 19.40 -46.34 36.04
CA PHE A 11 19.41 -45.83 34.67
C PHE A 11 19.63 -44.31 34.70
N ILE A 12 20.75 -43.84 34.17
CA ILE A 12 20.94 -42.42 33.87
C ILE A 12 20.28 -42.15 32.52
N ALA A 13 19.07 -41.60 32.56
CA ALA A 13 18.38 -41.09 31.38
C ALA A 13 19.09 -39.81 30.89
N MET A 14 19.64 -39.87 29.68
CA MET A 14 20.11 -38.68 28.95
C MET A 14 18.93 -37.75 28.68
N PHE A 15 18.84 -36.64 29.42
CA PHE A 15 17.99 -35.51 29.06
C PHE A 15 18.66 -34.74 27.92
N PHE A 16 18.35 -35.10 26.68
CA PHE A 16 18.51 -34.18 25.55
C PHE A 16 17.42 -33.10 25.66
N PRO A 17 17.76 -31.80 25.72
CA PRO A 17 16.74 -30.77 25.56
C PRO A 17 16.20 -30.87 24.12
N ILE A 18 14.92 -31.21 24.04
CA ILE A 18 14.13 -31.18 22.83
C ILE A 18 14.09 -29.72 22.33
N LEU A 19 14.91 -29.41 21.33
CA LEU A 19 14.78 -28.20 20.51
C LEU A 19 13.56 -28.36 19.61
N VAL A 20 12.41 -27.83 20.01
CA VAL A 20 11.21 -27.80 19.17
C VAL A 20 10.80 -26.35 18.86
N SER A 21 10.87 -26.05 17.57
CA SER A 21 10.05 -25.13 16.77
C SER A 21 10.13 -23.60 16.96
N ALA A 22 11.18 -22.99 16.39
CA ALA A 22 11.15 -21.59 15.97
C ALA A 22 10.56 -21.37 14.55
N HIS A 23 10.34 -22.43 13.76
CA HIS A 23 9.94 -22.32 12.34
C HIS A 23 8.45 -22.00 12.09
N HIS A 24 7.55 -22.23 13.06
CA HIS A 24 6.12 -21.97 12.87
C HIS A 24 5.72 -20.50 13.13
N ALA A 25 6.46 -19.78 13.98
CA ALA A 25 6.17 -18.39 14.28
C ALA A 25 6.47 -17.46 13.10
N THR A 26 7.47 -17.80 12.27
CA THR A 26 7.87 -17.01 11.11
C THR A 26 6.89 -17.13 9.94
N SER A 27 6.35 -18.33 9.68
CA SER A 27 5.37 -18.53 8.61
C SER A 27 4.03 -17.86 8.90
N ALA A 28 3.52 -17.97 10.14
CA ALA A 28 2.30 -17.26 10.55
C ALA A 28 2.44 -15.73 10.47
N ARG A 29 3.61 -15.20 10.85
CA ARG A 29 3.92 -13.77 10.73
C ARG A 29 4.01 -13.32 9.28
N ALA A 30 4.68 -14.09 8.42
CA ALA A 30 4.77 -13.79 6.99
C ALA A 30 3.39 -13.79 6.31
N ILE A 31 2.52 -14.74 6.67
CA ILE A 31 1.12 -14.79 6.17
C ILE A 31 0.30 -13.60 6.71
N ALA A 32 0.54 -13.16 7.94
CA ALA A 32 -0.12 -11.97 8.48
C ALA A 32 0.36 -10.69 7.78
N GLU A 33 1.65 -10.57 7.52
CA GLU A 33 2.26 -9.44 6.80
C GLU A 33 1.82 -9.40 5.34
N SER A 34 1.69 -10.55 4.67
CA SER A 34 1.29 -10.63 3.26
C SER A 34 -0.10 -10.04 3.00
N LYS A 35 -1.00 -10.06 3.99
CA LYS A 35 -2.32 -9.42 3.92
C LYS A 35 -2.25 -7.90 3.75
N TYR A 36 -1.16 -7.30 4.19
CA TYR A 36 -0.94 -5.87 4.17
C TYR A 36 0.06 -5.41 3.10
N SER A 37 0.87 -6.34 2.57
CA SER A 37 1.87 -6.07 1.53
C SER A 37 1.46 -6.55 0.13
N THR A 38 0.21 -6.99 -0.04
CA THR A 38 -0.35 -7.43 -1.33
C THR A 38 -1.56 -6.58 -1.68
N ALA A 39 -1.76 -6.33 -2.98
CA ALA A 39 -2.95 -5.62 -3.43
C ALA A 39 -4.25 -6.37 -3.06
N HIS A 40 -5.27 -5.63 -2.65
CA HIS A 40 -6.61 -6.16 -2.33
C HIS A 40 -7.69 -5.62 -3.28
N SER A 41 -8.84 -6.28 -3.25
CA SER A 41 -10.04 -5.94 -4.02
C SER A 41 -11.14 -5.42 -3.10
N LEU A 42 -11.93 -4.46 -3.59
CA LEU A 42 -13.13 -3.91 -2.93
C LEU A 42 -14.37 -4.82 -3.09
N GLY A 43 -14.23 -5.93 -3.82
CA GLY A 43 -15.29 -6.88 -4.11
C GLY A 43 -15.98 -6.62 -5.45
N ASP A 44 -16.61 -7.66 -6.03
CA ASP A 44 -17.18 -7.60 -7.39
C ASP A 44 -18.41 -6.68 -7.51
N ASN A 45 -19.03 -6.30 -6.39
CA ASN A 45 -20.17 -5.39 -6.35
C ASN A 45 -19.77 -3.92 -6.22
N TYR A 46 -18.46 -3.62 -6.15
CA TYR A 46 -17.98 -2.25 -6.09
C TYR A 46 -17.90 -1.69 -7.52
N ASP A 47 -18.75 -0.72 -7.83
CA ASP A 47 -18.72 0.01 -9.10
C ASP A 47 -18.12 1.40 -8.89
N PHE A 48 -17.05 1.70 -9.62
CA PHE A 48 -16.46 3.04 -9.62
C PHE A 48 -17.14 3.91 -10.65
N ASP A 49 -17.52 5.13 -10.28
CA ASP A 49 -18.12 6.07 -11.21
C ASP A 49 -17.02 6.61 -12.15
N PRO A 50 -17.16 6.57 -13.48
CA PRO A 50 -16.18 7.18 -14.39
C PRO A 50 -15.90 8.66 -14.11
N ARG A 51 -16.84 9.38 -13.46
CA ARG A 51 -16.64 10.76 -12.98
C ARG A 51 -15.69 10.86 -11.79
N ASP A 52 -15.31 9.74 -11.17
CA ASP A 52 -14.38 9.69 -10.05
C ASP A 52 -12.94 10.03 -10.48
N GLY A 53 -12.64 10.09 -11.78
CA GLY A 53 -11.38 10.59 -12.31
C GLY A 53 -10.40 9.52 -12.81
N TRP A 54 -10.89 8.31 -13.08
CA TRP A 54 -10.08 7.19 -13.56
C TRP A 54 -9.57 7.41 -14.98
N GLN A 55 -8.26 7.54 -15.14
CA GLN A 55 -7.58 7.48 -16.43
C GLN A 55 -6.28 6.68 -16.28
N SER A 56 -6.24 5.48 -16.84
CA SER A 56 -4.97 4.76 -17.05
C SER A 56 -4.25 5.42 -18.22
N VAL A 57 -3.30 6.31 -17.95
CA VAL A 57 -2.44 6.89 -18.98
C VAL A 57 -1.20 6.02 -19.14
N ASN A 58 -0.89 5.64 -20.38
CA ASN A 58 0.40 5.04 -20.73
C ASN A 58 1.44 6.17 -20.75
N ALA A 59 2.24 6.26 -19.70
CA ALA A 59 3.06 7.43 -19.39
C ALA A 59 4.42 7.43 -20.11
N THR A 60 4.43 7.14 -21.42
CA THR A 60 5.65 7.22 -22.25
C THR A 60 6.10 8.66 -22.55
N ASN A 61 5.73 9.64 -21.71
CA ASN A 61 6.15 11.04 -21.85
C ASN A 61 6.47 11.66 -20.48
N LEU A 62 7.53 11.12 -19.87
CA LEU A 62 8.05 11.47 -18.54
C LEU A 62 9.24 12.45 -18.60
N GLU A 63 9.55 13.03 -19.76
CA GLU A 63 10.73 13.89 -19.96
C GLU A 63 10.73 15.15 -19.04
N TYR A 64 9.57 15.54 -18.51
CA TYR A 64 9.43 16.73 -17.66
C TYR A 64 9.89 16.53 -16.20
N LYS A 65 10.06 15.30 -15.70
CA LYS A 65 10.52 15.08 -14.31
C LYS A 65 11.97 15.57 -14.07
N TYR A 66 12.74 15.87 -15.13
CA TYR A 66 14.13 16.36 -15.06
C TYR A 66 14.45 17.63 -15.88
N ARG A 67 13.49 18.32 -16.51
CA ARG A 67 13.78 19.54 -17.30
C ARG A 67 13.66 20.83 -16.49
N ARG A 68 14.21 20.87 -15.27
CA ARG A 68 14.43 22.13 -14.51
C ARG A 68 15.91 22.53 -14.50
N GLN A 69 16.62 22.24 -15.59
CA GLN A 69 17.91 22.86 -15.91
C GLN A 69 17.84 23.38 -17.36
N LEU A 70 17.92 24.72 -17.49
CA LEU A 70 18.22 25.51 -18.69
C LEU A 70 17.07 25.80 -19.68
N GLY A 71 16.34 26.89 -19.39
CA GLY A 71 16.32 28.05 -20.30
C GLY A 71 15.30 28.12 -21.43
N ARG A 72 14.64 29.28 -21.45
CA ARG A 72 14.12 30.05 -22.60
C ARG A 72 12.62 29.99 -22.89
N ASP A 73 12.10 31.20 -22.91
CA ASP A 73 10.81 31.70 -23.39
C ASP A 73 10.39 31.10 -24.74
N ILE A 74 9.07 30.96 -24.96
CA ILE A 74 8.34 31.44 -26.14
C ILE A 74 6.83 31.20 -25.95
N SER A 75 6.06 32.17 -26.45
CA SER A 75 4.62 32.35 -26.49
C SER A 75 3.88 31.49 -27.53
N ASP A 76 2.55 31.62 -27.48
CA ASP A 76 1.56 31.55 -28.59
C ASP A 76 0.66 30.31 -28.71
N ASN A 77 -0.61 30.56 -28.38
CA ASN A 77 -1.84 30.48 -29.18
C ASN A 77 -2.36 29.15 -29.78
N ASP A 78 -3.71 29.17 -29.82
CA ASP A 78 -4.66 28.42 -30.64
C ASP A 78 -5.19 27.07 -30.12
N MET A 79 -6.40 26.62 -30.42
CA MET A 79 -7.78 27.13 -30.49
C MET A 79 -8.65 25.90 -30.88
N GLU A 80 -9.83 25.76 -30.28
CA GLU A 80 -11.09 25.05 -30.68
C GLU A 80 -11.17 23.74 -31.51
N GLY A 81 -12.25 22.97 -31.23
CA GLY A 81 -12.96 22.06 -32.15
C GLY A 81 -13.36 20.71 -31.54
N VAL A 82 -14.58 20.49 -31.00
CA VAL A 82 -15.83 19.97 -31.66
C VAL A 82 -15.58 18.60 -32.36
N SER A 83 -16.25 17.45 -32.13
CA SER A 83 -17.67 17.10 -31.92
C SER A 83 -17.89 15.60 -31.61
N ASN A 84 -19.04 15.31 -30.99
CA ASN A 84 -19.93 14.12 -31.02
C ASN A 84 -19.51 12.80 -31.71
N HIS A 85 -19.67 11.67 -30.99
CA HIS A 85 -20.36 10.48 -31.52
C HIS A 85 -21.06 9.67 -30.42
N ARG A 86 -22.38 9.54 -30.56
CA ARG A 86 -23.24 8.54 -29.89
C ARG A 86 -23.09 7.19 -30.59
N ARG A 87 -23.11 6.08 -29.82
CA ARG A 87 -23.94 4.90 -30.11
C ARG A 87 -23.92 3.91 -28.94
N SER A 88 -25.13 3.49 -28.56
CA SER A 88 -25.42 2.44 -27.61
C SER A 88 -25.28 1.05 -28.25
N SER A 89 -24.94 0.05 -27.44
CA SER A 89 -25.51 -1.29 -27.63
C SER A 89 -25.52 -2.05 -26.31
N GLN A 90 -26.74 -2.16 -25.81
CA GLN A 90 -27.25 -3.01 -24.75
C GLN A 90 -27.10 -4.49 -25.14
N SER A 91 -26.52 -5.34 -24.29
CA SER A 91 -26.82 -6.78 -24.32
C SER A 91 -26.95 -7.33 -22.90
N LYS A 92 -28.10 -7.97 -22.69
CA LYS A 92 -28.49 -8.70 -21.48
C LYS A 92 -28.03 -10.14 -21.64
N GLY A 93 -27.43 -10.71 -20.60
CA GLY A 93 -27.25 -12.16 -20.44
C GLY A 93 -27.33 -12.51 -18.95
N LYS A 94 -28.37 -13.25 -18.56
CA LYS A 94 -28.65 -13.73 -17.20
C LYS A 94 -27.96 -15.09 -16.94
N PRO A 95 -27.92 -15.57 -15.68
CA PRO A 95 -26.78 -16.27 -15.10
C PRO A 95 -26.90 -17.80 -15.11
N GLY A 96 -25.77 -18.49 -14.99
CA GLY A 96 -25.70 -19.95 -14.84
C GLY A 96 -24.47 -20.43 -14.07
N ILE A 97 -24.70 -20.77 -12.79
CA ILE A 97 -24.27 -21.98 -12.06
C ILE A 97 -22.77 -22.28 -11.89
N GLY A 98 -22.39 -22.45 -10.61
CA GLY A 98 -21.24 -23.24 -10.14
C GLY A 98 -20.18 -22.37 -9.46
N GLY A 99 -20.26 -22.09 -8.15
CA GLY A 99 -20.12 -23.08 -7.09
C GLY A 99 -18.69 -23.02 -6.55
N THR A 100 -18.52 -22.65 -5.26
CA THR A 100 -17.29 -22.71 -4.44
C THR A 100 -16.27 -21.55 -4.49
N ILE A 101 -16.63 -20.35 -4.00
CA ILE A 101 -15.62 -19.44 -3.38
C ILE A 101 -16.14 -18.67 -2.14
N SER A 102 -17.32 -19.01 -1.58
CA SER A 102 -17.87 -18.28 -0.43
C SER A 102 -17.10 -18.45 0.88
N GLY A 103 -16.07 -19.29 0.93
CA GLY A 103 -15.29 -19.59 2.14
C GLY A 103 -14.03 -18.73 2.35
N VAL A 104 -13.58 -17.94 1.36
CA VAL A 104 -12.30 -17.20 1.45
C VAL A 104 -12.47 -15.67 1.45
N LEU A 105 -13.63 -15.15 1.06
CA LEU A 105 -13.91 -13.71 1.11
C LEU A 105 -14.33 -13.19 2.51
N GLY A 106 -14.58 -14.08 3.48
CA GLY A 106 -15.04 -13.72 4.82
C GLY A 106 -13.94 -13.31 5.83
N SER A 107 -12.66 -13.40 5.46
CA SER A 107 -11.53 -13.25 6.41
C SER A 107 -10.54 -12.12 6.09
N VAL A 108 -10.88 -11.22 5.15
CA VAL A 108 -9.96 -10.18 4.67
C VAL A 108 -10.08 -8.83 5.38
N ILE A 109 -11.06 -8.58 6.26
CA ILE A 109 -11.18 -7.24 6.91
C ILE A 109 -11.35 -7.35 8.43
N GLN A 110 -10.37 -7.94 9.10
CA GLN A 110 -10.04 -7.58 10.48
C GLN A 110 -8.74 -6.77 10.55
N GLY A 111 -8.32 -6.15 9.45
CA GLY A 111 -7.11 -5.35 9.38
C GLY A 111 -7.24 -4.35 8.25
N LEU A 112 -7.18 -3.05 8.58
CA LEU A 112 -7.30 -1.91 7.66
C LEU A 112 -8.56 -1.91 6.77
N LYS A 113 -9.37 -0.87 6.92
CA LYS A 113 -10.56 -0.64 6.09
C LYS A 113 -10.57 0.79 5.58
N GLY A 114 -10.75 0.97 4.27
CA GLY A 114 -11.01 2.28 3.70
C GLY A 114 -12.30 2.90 4.26
N ILE A 115 -12.25 4.18 4.60
CA ILE A 115 -13.34 4.95 5.19
C ILE A 115 -13.55 6.26 4.42
N GLY A 116 -14.79 6.74 4.39
CA GLY A 116 -15.13 7.98 3.70
C GLY A 116 -15.18 7.84 2.19
N LYS A 117 -15.26 8.99 1.52
CA LYS A 117 -15.37 9.11 0.07
C LYS A 117 -13.99 9.02 -0.58
N SER A 118 -13.90 8.29 -1.69
CA SER A 118 -12.69 8.25 -2.52
C SER A 118 -12.54 9.53 -3.33
N GLU A 119 -11.29 9.97 -3.47
CA GLU A 119 -10.92 11.17 -4.21
C GLU A 119 -9.80 10.87 -5.22
N PRO A 120 -9.78 11.55 -6.38
CA PRO A 120 -8.71 11.40 -7.35
C PRO A 120 -7.40 11.99 -6.85
N VAL A 121 -6.30 11.31 -7.18
CA VAL A 121 -4.95 11.70 -6.78
C VAL A 121 -3.93 11.19 -7.80
N THR A 122 -2.82 11.91 -7.92
CA THR A 122 -1.68 11.43 -8.71
C THR A 122 -0.76 10.63 -7.79
N ILE A 123 -0.31 9.46 -8.25
CA ILE A 123 0.74 8.68 -7.57
C ILE A 123 2.01 8.62 -8.40
N THR A 124 3.14 8.61 -7.69
CA THR A 124 4.44 8.19 -8.22
C THR A 124 5.10 7.24 -7.24
N TRP A 125 6.36 6.90 -7.47
CA TRP A 125 7.15 6.16 -6.51
C TRP A 125 8.55 6.76 -6.29
N TYR A 126 9.10 6.44 -5.12
CA TYR A 126 10.47 6.75 -4.69
C TYR A 126 11.16 5.50 -4.12
N THR A 127 12.49 5.53 -4.02
CA THR A 127 13.27 4.47 -3.37
C THR A 127 13.47 4.81 -1.89
N GLY A 128 13.54 3.82 -1.00
CA GLY A 128 13.76 4.06 0.44
C GLY A 128 15.04 4.84 0.76
N GLN A 129 16.01 4.85 -0.15
CA GLN A 129 17.23 5.66 -0.01
C GLN A 129 16.99 7.17 -0.17
N ASP A 130 15.89 7.56 -0.82
CA ASP A 130 15.52 8.96 -1.07
C ASP A 130 14.95 9.64 0.19
N LEU A 131 14.57 8.87 1.22
CA LEU A 131 13.93 9.38 2.44
C LEU A 131 14.68 9.00 3.72
N LYS A 132 15.84 9.62 3.94
CA LYS A 132 16.67 9.36 5.14
C LYS A 132 16.24 10.08 6.42
N ASN A 133 15.16 10.87 6.39
CA ASN A 133 14.57 11.48 7.58
C ASN A 133 13.11 11.87 7.30
N PRO A 134 12.15 10.94 7.42
CA PRO A 134 10.76 11.21 7.09
C PRO A 134 10.20 12.36 7.95
N SER A 135 9.55 13.35 7.35
CA SER A 135 9.13 14.59 7.99
C SER A 135 8.12 14.39 9.13
N CYS A 136 7.40 13.27 9.14
CA CYS A 136 6.54 12.92 10.26
C CYS A 136 7.34 12.51 11.53
N TRP A 137 8.60 12.07 11.40
CA TRP A 137 9.51 11.74 12.50
C TRP A 137 10.77 12.61 12.47
N ALA A 138 10.64 13.88 12.80
CA ALA A 138 11.79 14.80 12.88
C ALA A 138 12.94 14.31 13.78
N ASP A 139 12.65 13.53 14.83
CA ASP A 139 13.61 13.02 15.82
C ASP A 139 13.85 11.49 15.73
N GLY A 140 13.39 10.83 14.65
CA GLY A 140 13.39 9.37 14.56
C GLY A 140 14.58 8.78 13.80
N ASN A 141 15.14 7.68 14.32
CA ASN A 141 16.16 6.87 13.62
C ASN A 141 15.56 5.87 12.62
N TRP A 142 14.41 6.18 12.01
CA TRP A 142 13.70 5.27 11.11
C TRP A 142 13.42 5.92 9.77
N ALA A 143 13.62 5.15 8.70
CA ALA A 143 13.33 5.52 7.33
C ALA A 143 12.58 4.37 6.62
N PRO A 144 11.66 4.68 5.70
CA PRO A 144 11.03 3.66 4.87
C PRO A 144 12.06 2.98 3.96
N THR A 145 11.83 1.69 3.71
CA THR A 145 12.62 0.90 2.76
C THR A 145 11.85 0.70 1.45
N ASP A 146 12.50 0.14 0.43
CA ASP A 146 11.82 -0.24 -0.82
C ASP A 146 10.67 -1.23 -0.59
N GLN A 147 10.72 -2.01 0.50
CA GLN A 147 9.74 -3.01 0.91
C GLN A 147 8.62 -2.45 1.80
N SER A 148 8.76 -1.21 2.27
CA SER A 148 7.77 -0.59 3.14
C SER A 148 6.48 -0.28 2.37
N PHE A 149 5.37 -0.11 3.09
CA PHE A 149 4.06 0.33 2.59
C PHE A 149 3.77 1.72 3.14
N ALA A 150 4.54 2.68 2.66
CA ALA A 150 4.55 4.05 3.17
C ALA A 150 4.46 5.05 2.02
N CYS A 151 4.10 6.28 2.34
CA CYS A 151 3.95 7.34 1.35
C CYS A 151 4.37 8.71 1.87
N ALA A 152 4.76 9.57 0.92
CA ALA A 152 5.03 10.98 1.10
C ALA A 152 3.96 11.80 0.36
N LEU A 153 3.48 12.89 0.96
CA LEU A 153 2.39 13.69 0.41
C LEU A 153 2.87 15.07 -0.03
N THR A 154 2.27 15.67 -1.07
CA THR A 154 2.59 17.05 -1.49
C THR A 154 2.69 17.99 -0.29
N MET A 155 3.80 18.71 -0.19
CA MET A 155 4.08 19.58 0.94
C MET A 155 3.21 20.86 0.95
N GLU A 156 2.99 21.46 -0.22
CA GLU A 156 2.40 22.79 -0.36
C GLU A 156 1.09 22.76 -1.14
N GLY A 157 0.12 23.59 -0.75
CA GLY A 157 -1.12 23.83 -1.50
C GLY A 157 -2.18 22.73 -1.42
N TRP A 158 -1.89 21.56 -0.85
CA TRP A 158 -2.89 20.54 -0.56
C TRP A 158 -3.47 20.71 0.86
N THR A 159 -4.51 21.54 1.00
CA THR A 159 -5.11 21.89 2.29
C THR A 159 -5.82 20.75 3.00
N THR A 160 -6.42 19.82 2.24
CA THR A 160 -7.12 18.62 2.77
C THR A 160 -6.21 17.40 2.89
N ARG A 161 -4.89 17.58 2.82
CA ARG A 161 -3.90 16.53 2.92
C ARG A 161 -4.12 15.65 4.17
N PRO A 162 -4.08 14.31 4.03
CA PRO A 162 -4.04 13.41 5.17
C PRO A 162 -2.88 13.70 6.12
N LYS A 163 -3.16 13.64 7.44
CA LYS A 163 -2.15 13.91 8.47
C LYS A 163 -1.11 12.79 8.54
N CYS A 164 0.07 13.13 9.07
CA CYS A 164 1.10 12.17 9.45
C CYS A 164 0.52 10.98 10.22
N PHE A 165 1.08 9.81 9.92
CA PHE A 165 0.76 8.51 10.52
C PHE A 165 -0.63 7.96 10.26
N LYS A 166 -1.46 8.64 9.47
CA LYS A 166 -2.72 8.09 8.99
C LYS A 166 -2.48 7.07 7.90
N PHE A 167 -3.41 6.12 7.82
CA PHE A 167 -3.44 5.14 6.75
C PHE A 167 -4.36 5.61 5.63
N LEU A 168 -3.96 5.30 4.41
CA LEU A 168 -4.71 5.55 3.19
C LEU A 168 -4.93 4.23 2.48
N GLU A 169 -6.11 4.07 1.88
CA GLU A 169 -6.35 3.08 0.84
C GLU A 169 -6.16 3.77 -0.50
N VAL A 170 -5.25 3.25 -1.33
CA VAL A 170 -4.94 3.78 -2.67
C VAL A 170 -5.26 2.71 -3.69
N CYS A 171 -6.11 3.02 -4.66
CA CYS A 171 -6.67 2.06 -5.60
C CYS A 171 -6.37 2.48 -7.04
N GLN A 172 -5.75 1.59 -7.82
CA GLN A 172 -5.64 1.72 -9.28
C GLN A 172 -6.90 1.23 -10.01
N SER A 173 -7.67 0.36 -9.38
CA SER A 173 -8.96 -0.13 -9.84
C SER A 173 -9.70 -0.73 -8.63
N PRO A 174 -11.00 -1.07 -8.73
CA PRO A 174 -11.69 -1.74 -7.62
C PRO A 174 -11.10 -3.09 -7.24
N LYS A 175 -10.26 -3.69 -8.08
CA LYS A 175 -9.61 -4.97 -7.82
C LYS A 175 -8.15 -4.84 -7.37
N LYS A 176 -7.59 -3.63 -7.36
CA LYS A 176 -6.17 -3.37 -7.16
C LYS A 176 -5.98 -2.15 -6.27
N CYS A 177 -6.00 -2.39 -4.97
CA CYS A 177 -5.81 -1.39 -3.92
C CYS A 177 -4.68 -1.79 -2.97
N VAL A 178 -4.05 -0.82 -2.32
CA VAL A 178 -3.08 -1.04 -1.24
C VAL A 178 -3.37 -0.12 -0.07
N PHE A 179 -2.97 -0.55 1.13
CA PHE A 179 -2.93 0.32 2.29
C PHE A 179 -1.53 0.85 2.54
N VAL A 180 -1.39 2.16 2.66
CA VAL A 180 -0.11 2.82 2.94
C VAL A 180 -0.23 3.78 4.11
N ARG A 181 0.88 3.96 4.84
CA ARG A 181 0.96 4.94 5.93
C ARG A 181 1.61 6.23 5.44
N VAL A 182 1.06 7.37 5.85
CA VAL A 182 1.67 8.69 5.65
C VAL A 182 2.86 8.82 6.60
N VAL A 183 4.07 8.89 6.05
CA VAL A 183 5.30 8.99 6.85
C VAL A 183 6.09 10.25 6.53
N ASP A 184 5.84 10.90 5.41
CA ASP A 184 6.66 12.01 4.96
C ASP A 184 5.88 13.02 4.10
N THR A 185 6.57 14.11 3.74
CA THR A 185 6.14 15.13 2.79
C THR A 185 7.02 15.13 1.56
N CYS A 186 6.39 15.00 0.39
CA CYS A 186 7.05 15.04 -0.90
C CYS A 186 7.35 16.49 -1.31
N ALA A 187 8.62 16.90 -1.19
CA ALA A 187 9.09 18.22 -1.63
C ALA A 187 9.23 18.33 -3.16
N GLY A 188 9.41 17.20 -3.86
CA GLY A 188 9.48 17.15 -5.32
C GLY A 188 8.12 17.19 -6.02
N CYS A 189 7.03 17.03 -5.27
CA CYS A 189 5.68 17.04 -5.81
C CYS A 189 5.24 18.48 -6.13
N ALA A 190 4.48 18.65 -7.23
CA ALA A 190 4.06 19.98 -7.68
C ALA A 190 3.21 20.68 -6.61
N PRO A 191 3.51 21.94 -6.22
CA PRO A 191 2.69 22.70 -5.29
C PRO A 191 1.24 22.79 -5.75
N GLY A 192 0.29 22.67 -4.81
CA GLY A 192 -1.15 22.69 -5.11
C GLY A 192 -1.71 21.40 -5.71
N SER A 193 -0.86 20.42 -6.02
CA SER A 193 -1.31 19.12 -6.54
C SER A 193 -1.68 18.15 -5.41
N LYS A 194 -2.70 17.31 -5.66
CA LYS A 194 -2.94 16.11 -4.85
C LYS A 194 -2.01 15.02 -5.37
N HIS A 195 -0.91 14.79 -4.66
CA HIS A 195 0.12 13.82 -5.05
C HIS A 195 0.53 12.95 -3.86
N ILE A 196 0.53 11.63 -4.06
CA ILE A 196 1.01 10.64 -3.11
C ILE A 196 2.21 9.92 -3.75
N ASP A 197 3.41 10.16 -3.23
CA ASP A 197 4.60 9.44 -3.65
C ASP A 197 4.75 8.17 -2.81
N LEU A 198 4.72 7.01 -3.45
CA LEU A 198 4.68 5.70 -2.80
C LEU A 198 6.07 5.07 -2.70
N THR A 199 6.32 4.25 -1.69
CA THR A 199 7.46 3.34 -1.73
C THR A 199 7.34 2.37 -2.91
N ARG A 200 8.48 1.85 -3.41
CA ARG A 200 8.51 0.91 -4.54
C ARG A 200 7.53 -0.25 -4.37
N ALA A 201 7.59 -0.98 -3.26
CA ALA A 201 6.71 -2.13 -3.05
C ALA A 201 5.23 -1.75 -3.14
N ALA A 202 4.81 -0.63 -2.56
CA ALA A 202 3.42 -0.18 -2.61
C ALA A 202 3.00 0.23 -4.03
N PHE A 203 3.84 0.95 -4.78
CA PHE A 203 3.55 1.31 -6.17
C PHE A 203 3.50 0.08 -7.08
N GLY A 204 4.44 -0.86 -6.91
CA GLY A 204 4.53 -2.09 -7.70
C GLY A 204 3.30 -2.99 -7.55
N GLN A 205 2.59 -2.88 -6.43
CA GLN A 205 1.29 -3.53 -6.24
C GLN A 205 0.16 -2.90 -7.07
N LEU A 206 0.33 -1.69 -7.60
CA LEU A 206 -0.67 -0.93 -8.36
C LEU A 206 -0.34 -0.87 -9.85
N ALA A 207 0.92 -0.68 -10.22
CA ALA A 207 1.36 -0.55 -11.61
C ALA A 207 2.83 -0.95 -11.79
N ASP A 208 3.23 -1.20 -13.04
CA ASP A 208 4.63 -1.42 -13.39
C ASP A 208 5.44 -0.13 -13.21
N TYR A 209 6.68 -0.24 -12.75
CA TYR A 209 7.51 0.92 -12.42
C TYR A 209 7.76 1.86 -13.60
N ASP A 210 7.77 1.32 -14.83
CA ASP A 210 7.95 2.07 -16.07
C ASP A 210 6.78 3.01 -16.40
N VAL A 211 5.62 2.80 -15.76
CA VAL A 211 4.52 3.77 -15.80
C VAL A 211 4.93 5.04 -15.07
N GLY A 212 5.60 4.93 -13.92
CA GLY A 212 6.18 6.05 -13.18
C GLY A 212 5.20 7.07 -12.56
N VAL A 213 4.08 7.39 -13.21
CA VAL A 213 3.03 8.31 -12.74
C VAL A 213 1.66 7.76 -13.11
N LEU A 214 0.71 7.75 -12.18
CA LEU A 214 -0.63 7.25 -12.42
C LEU A 214 -1.69 8.10 -11.72
N LYS A 215 -2.86 8.29 -12.36
CA LYS A 215 -4.05 8.83 -11.69
C LYS A 215 -4.85 7.70 -11.08
N VAL A 216 -5.09 7.77 -9.79
CA VAL A 216 -5.73 6.74 -8.99
C VAL A 216 -6.72 7.37 -8.01
N GLN A 217 -7.49 6.53 -7.33
CA GLN A 217 -8.33 6.99 -6.22
C GLN A 217 -7.65 6.69 -4.90
N PHE A 218 -7.82 7.58 -3.93
CA PHE A 218 -7.48 7.27 -2.55
C PHE A 218 -8.60 7.66 -1.59
N ARG A 219 -8.59 7.06 -0.41
CA ARG A 219 -9.41 7.48 0.74
C ARG A 219 -8.68 7.22 2.05
N PRO A 220 -9.06 7.87 3.16
CA PRO A 220 -8.56 7.50 4.48
C PRO A 220 -8.86 6.03 4.81
N ALA A 221 -8.07 5.43 5.69
CA ALA A 221 -8.30 4.08 6.20
C ALA A 221 -8.22 4.05 7.73
N THR A 222 -8.78 3.00 8.35
CA THR A 222 -8.66 2.74 9.78
C THR A 222 -7.22 2.44 10.19
N ASP A 223 -6.96 2.33 11.49
CA ASP A 223 -5.69 1.78 11.98
C ASP A 223 -5.68 0.24 11.80
N PRO A 224 -4.49 -0.39 11.64
CA PRO A 224 -4.40 -1.83 11.54
C PRO A 224 -4.58 -2.48 12.92
N HIS A 225 -5.17 -3.68 12.97
CA HIS A 225 -5.33 -4.41 14.23
C HIS A 225 -3.99 -5.00 14.72
N GLY A 226 -3.13 -5.44 13.79
CA GLY A 226 -1.74 -5.83 14.05
C GLY A 226 -0.76 -4.71 13.68
N TRP A 227 0.45 -4.72 14.23
CA TRP A 227 1.47 -3.72 13.90
C TRP A 227 2.69 -4.36 13.25
N HIS A 228 3.11 -3.84 12.10
CA HIS A 228 4.25 -4.32 11.33
C HIS A 228 5.23 -3.19 11.05
N GLU A 229 6.28 -3.08 11.88
CA GLU A 229 7.25 -1.98 11.77
C GLU A 229 8.03 -1.99 10.46
N ALA A 230 8.29 -3.16 9.88
CA ALA A 230 8.96 -3.27 8.58
C ALA A 230 8.12 -2.63 7.45
N LEU A 231 6.80 -2.72 7.54
CA LEU A 231 5.88 -2.15 6.54
C LEU A 231 5.62 -0.67 6.79
N TRP A 232 5.35 -0.29 8.04
CA TRP A 232 4.77 1.03 8.34
C TRP A 232 5.63 1.90 9.26
N GLY A 233 6.77 1.40 9.71
CA GLY A 233 7.63 2.04 10.70
C GLY A 233 7.11 1.93 12.13
N PRO A 234 7.76 2.63 13.08
CA PRO A 234 7.43 2.56 14.49
C PRO A 234 5.98 2.98 14.77
N LYS A 235 5.35 2.31 15.75
CA LYS A 235 4.05 2.73 16.22
C LYS A 235 4.20 4.02 17.02
N VAL A 236 3.45 5.06 16.65
CA VAL A 236 3.37 6.27 17.46
C VAL A 236 2.18 6.14 18.39
N ASN A 237 2.40 6.42 19.67
CA ASN A 237 1.29 6.54 20.60
C ASN A 237 0.54 7.82 20.27
N LYS A 238 -0.80 7.74 20.21
CA LYS A 238 -1.64 8.95 20.12
C LYS A 238 -1.39 9.74 21.41
N LYS A 239 -0.75 10.91 21.29
CA LYS A 239 -0.76 11.91 22.36
C LYS A 239 -2.17 12.49 22.48
#